data_AF-A0A938VE50-F1
#
_entry.id   AF-A0A938VE50-F1
#
_cell.length_a   1.000
_cell.length_b   1.000
_cell.length_c   1.000
_cell.angle_alpha   90.00
_cell.angle_beta   90.00
_cell.angle_gamma   90.00
#
_symmetry.space_group_name_H-M   'P 1'
#
loop_
_entity.id
_entity.type
_entity.pdbx_description
1 polymer ?
#
loop_
_entity_poly.entity_id
_entity_poly.type
_entity_poly.pdbx_seq_one_letter_code
_entity_poly.pdbx_strand_id
1 'polypeptide(L)'
;MNLDQIPRGLLMLFPFLVGILIGTATPALSSVVGIGVTPTATITSSPTTSPSATSTETPTHTPTQTPTATPLATDTPRPTATNVMSTATPRLDTTPTVPPGATPRAQTTNGTVTRVPAEPTRTASGQSVLDDDSTMLAIYGRGFGIAPILGMLGGYRDFDAMDRDLRSRFVPAIQAQNGGKRVIPTIHLIYALAIPCSAGGDCLLYLEAMDIDIVKEYIEPAARRGWHIILDSQLGRSDPVTQVQRMIDRGYLKYDHVHVALDPEFKVYPGRTTPGIPIGQIDAAQINRAQDLLAAHSRAEGLRRSKMLMVHQFGDPEVDDGVPHMVLNKKTLRTVAGVDLVLDADGFGGPDPKVAKYNLMLNPEPYPFIRYRAIKLFFPNAQAPNHYDKPLMEWAAVFGRAATPGGYRIKWAPNVVVIA
;
A
#
# COMPACT_ATOMS: atom_id res chain seq x y z
N MET A 1 4.35 -25.54 11.21
CA MET A 1 5.20 -26.36 10.32
C MET A 1 6.59 -25.73 10.31
N ASN A 2 7.68 -26.50 10.19
CA ASN A 2 9.03 -25.92 10.29
C ASN A 2 9.42 -25.17 9.00
N LEU A 3 9.90 -23.92 9.10
CA LEU A 3 10.03 -23.02 7.93
C LEU A 3 11.34 -23.18 7.15
N ASP A 4 12.36 -23.84 7.70
CA ASP A 4 13.69 -24.03 7.09
C ASP A 4 13.71 -24.99 5.87
N GLN A 5 12.57 -25.26 5.24
CA GLN A 5 12.41 -26.17 4.09
C GLN A 5 11.68 -25.54 2.90
N ILE A 6 11.65 -24.20 2.79
CA ILE A 6 11.31 -23.53 1.53
C ILE A 6 12.54 -23.61 0.60
N PRO A 7 12.46 -24.26 -0.58
CA PRO A 7 13.60 -24.34 -1.48
C PRO A 7 13.98 -22.95 -2.01
N ARG A 8 15.27 -22.60 -1.93
CA ARG A 8 15.84 -21.36 -2.45
C ARG A 8 15.87 -21.36 -3.99
N GLY A 9 14.70 -21.29 -4.62
CA GLY A 9 14.56 -21.56 -6.06
C GLY A 9 13.33 -21.00 -6.78
N LEU A 10 12.46 -20.20 -6.14
CA LEU A 10 11.39 -19.50 -6.87
C LEU A 10 10.93 -18.18 -6.22
N LEU A 11 11.82 -17.18 -6.18
CA LEU A 11 11.45 -15.78 -6.00
C LEU A 11 12.03 -14.96 -7.16
N MET A 12 11.37 -15.02 -8.32
CA MET A 12 11.76 -14.23 -9.49
C MET A 12 11.43 -12.75 -9.26
N LEU A 13 12.44 -11.95 -8.92
CA LEU A 13 12.36 -10.50 -9.11
C LEU A 13 12.32 -10.21 -10.62
N PHE A 14 11.21 -9.66 -11.10
CA PHE A 14 11.13 -9.08 -12.44
C PHE A 14 11.22 -7.56 -12.36
N PRO A 15 12.19 -6.91 -13.02
CA PRO A 15 12.26 -5.46 -13.08
C PRO A 15 11.25 -4.93 -14.11
N PHE A 16 10.42 -3.97 -13.71
CA PHE A 16 9.68 -3.15 -14.67
C PHE A 16 10.65 -2.17 -15.34
N LEU A 17 10.87 -2.34 -16.65
CA LEU A 17 11.70 -1.47 -17.47
C LEU A 17 10.81 -0.59 -18.36
N VAL A 18 10.52 0.63 -17.90
CA VAL A 18 9.90 1.67 -18.75
C VAL A 18 11.04 2.47 -19.40
N GLY A 19 11.31 2.19 -20.68
CA GLY A 19 12.35 2.88 -21.44
C GLY A 19 11.90 4.25 -21.95
N ILE A 20 12.58 5.32 -21.51
CA ILE A 20 12.38 6.66 -22.08
C ILE A 20 13.16 6.76 -23.39
N LEU A 21 12.45 7.03 -24.49
CA LEU A 21 13.04 7.17 -25.82
C LEU A 21 13.56 8.61 -26.01
N ILE A 22 14.87 8.83 -25.80
CA ILE A 22 15.50 10.14 -26.02
C ILE A 22 15.96 10.24 -27.48
N GLY A 23 15.42 11.24 -28.20
CA GLY A 23 15.83 11.56 -29.57
C GLY A 23 17.25 12.15 -29.63
N THR A 24 18.08 11.63 -30.52
CA THR A 24 19.49 12.05 -30.67
C THR A 24 19.63 13.29 -31.55
N ALA A 25 20.43 14.27 -31.09
CA ALA A 25 20.95 15.35 -31.92
C ALA A 25 22.47 15.52 -31.68
N THR A 26 23.25 15.49 -32.77
CA THR A 26 24.70 15.78 -32.81
C THR A 26 24.94 17.12 -33.53
N PRO A 27 26.00 17.87 -33.18
CA PRO A 27 27.36 17.68 -33.73
C PRO A 27 28.42 17.45 -32.60
N ALA A 28 29.58 16.81 -32.79
CA ALA A 28 30.78 17.16 -33.59
C ALA A 28 31.48 18.47 -33.12
N LEU A 29 32.82 18.63 -33.02
CA LEU A 29 34.00 17.73 -33.07
C LEU A 29 35.26 18.59 -32.73
N SER A 30 36.24 18.10 -31.94
CA SER A 30 37.66 18.57 -31.78
C SER A 30 38.23 18.10 -30.41
N SER A 31 39.31 17.31 -30.26
CA SER A 31 40.76 17.56 -30.51
C SER A 31 41.44 18.46 -29.44
N VAL A 32 42.61 18.16 -28.82
CA VAL A 32 43.58 17.05 -28.96
C VAL A 32 44.59 17.03 -27.78
N VAL A 33 45.32 15.91 -27.52
CA VAL A 33 46.50 15.75 -26.60
C VAL A 33 46.27 15.92 -25.07
N GLY A 34 46.92 15.18 -24.16
CA GLY A 34 47.76 13.98 -24.29
C GLY A 34 48.64 13.65 -23.06
N ILE A 35 49.16 12.40 -23.00
CA ILE A 35 50.39 11.89 -22.30
C ILE A 35 50.65 12.28 -20.83
N GLY A 36 50.84 11.30 -19.91
CA GLY A 36 51.60 11.57 -18.66
C GLY A 36 51.59 10.56 -17.48
N VAL A 37 52.40 9.50 -17.57
CA VAL A 37 53.23 8.89 -16.48
C VAL A 37 52.67 8.68 -15.04
N THR A 38 52.61 7.41 -14.60
CA THR A 38 52.66 6.97 -13.18
C THR A 38 54.10 6.81 -12.67
N PRO A 39 54.37 6.90 -11.35
CA PRO A 39 54.87 5.70 -10.68
C PRO A 39 54.44 5.48 -9.20
N THR A 40 54.08 4.22 -8.92
CA THR A 40 54.64 3.33 -7.89
C THR A 40 54.87 3.81 -6.43
N ALA A 41 54.22 3.11 -5.49
CA ALA A 41 54.81 2.73 -4.21
C ALA A 41 54.28 1.34 -3.78
N THR A 42 55.15 0.46 -3.27
CA THR A 42 54.85 -0.95 -2.95
C THR A 42 55.22 -1.27 -1.50
N ILE A 43 54.37 -2.01 -0.78
CA ILE A 43 54.77 -2.79 0.41
C ILE A 43 54.14 -4.19 0.29
N THR A 44 54.91 -5.21 0.70
CA THR A 44 54.61 -6.64 0.51
C THR A 44 54.73 -7.38 1.83
N SER A 45 53.80 -8.28 2.17
CA SER A 45 54.12 -9.55 2.87
C SER A 45 52.92 -10.49 3.06
N SER A 46 53.19 -11.77 2.82
CA SER A 46 52.42 -12.99 3.13
C SER A 46 53.47 -14.12 3.30
N PRO A 47 53.13 -15.40 3.58
CA PRO A 47 51.89 -16.00 4.08
C PRO A 47 52.15 -16.87 5.35
N THR A 48 51.22 -17.74 5.74
CA THR A 48 51.50 -18.93 6.57
C THR A 48 50.51 -20.05 6.23
N THR A 49 50.92 -21.33 6.30
CA THR A 49 50.14 -22.48 5.77
C THR A 49 50.40 -23.79 6.54
N SER A 50 49.43 -24.72 6.48
CA SER A 50 49.58 -26.17 6.78
C SER A 50 49.75 -26.56 8.26
N PRO A 51 49.55 -27.86 8.67
CA PRO A 51 49.52 -29.09 7.86
C PRO A 51 48.17 -29.83 7.77
N SER A 52 48.21 -30.98 7.08
CA SER A 52 47.09 -31.88 6.73
C SER A 52 47.23 -33.27 7.38
N ALA A 53 46.19 -34.11 7.33
CA ALA A 53 46.20 -35.51 7.77
C ALA A 53 45.30 -36.43 6.90
N THR A 54 45.71 -37.70 6.75
CA THR A 54 45.06 -38.77 5.94
C THR A 54 44.56 -39.93 6.83
N SER A 55 43.75 -40.89 6.36
CA SER A 55 43.30 -41.22 4.99
C SER A 55 41.75 -41.19 4.87
N THR A 56 40.94 -42.11 4.31
CA THR A 56 41.08 -43.51 3.82
C THR A 56 40.12 -43.75 2.64
N GLU A 57 40.53 -44.56 1.66
CA GLU A 57 39.69 -44.93 0.50
C GLU A 57 38.87 -46.22 0.75
N THR A 58 37.69 -46.32 0.12
CA THR A 58 37.04 -47.59 -0.28
C THR A 58 36.05 -47.26 -1.42
N PRO A 59 36.03 -48.01 -2.55
CA PRO A 59 35.32 -47.59 -3.77
C PRO A 59 33.88 -48.13 -3.88
N THR A 60 33.02 -47.45 -4.66
CA THR A 60 31.77 -48.01 -5.23
C THR A 60 31.33 -47.26 -6.50
N HIS A 61 31.53 -47.93 -7.65
CA HIS A 61 30.76 -47.90 -8.90
C HIS A 61 30.10 -46.61 -9.42
N THR A 62 30.69 -46.05 -10.49
CA THR A 62 30.04 -45.16 -11.47
C THR A 62 29.14 -45.95 -12.44
N PRO A 63 27.89 -45.55 -12.69
CA PRO A 63 27.11 -45.98 -13.86
C PRO A 63 27.40 -45.11 -15.09
N THR A 64 27.74 -45.75 -16.21
CA THR A 64 28.00 -45.08 -17.51
C THR A 64 26.73 -44.44 -18.09
N GLN A 65 26.81 -43.20 -18.59
CA GLN A 65 25.74 -42.60 -19.39
C GLN A 65 25.71 -43.18 -20.81
N THR A 66 24.53 -43.52 -21.32
CA THR A 66 24.29 -43.86 -22.73
C THR A 66 23.24 -42.90 -23.29
N PRO A 67 23.50 -42.20 -24.42
CA PRO A 67 22.57 -41.21 -24.98
C PRO A 67 21.43 -41.87 -25.75
N THR A 68 20.21 -41.34 -25.69
CA THR A 68 19.08 -41.80 -26.52
C THR A 68 18.02 -40.70 -26.74
N ALA A 69 17.61 -40.58 -28.00
CA ALA A 69 16.36 -39.97 -28.54
C ALA A 69 15.98 -38.52 -28.16
N THR A 70 16.20 -37.62 -29.12
CA THR A 70 15.43 -36.37 -29.28
C THR A 70 13.96 -36.66 -29.62
N PRO A 71 12.97 -36.09 -28.91
CA PRO A 71 11.56 -36.09 -29.34
C PRO A 71 11.31 -35.11 -30.50
N LEU A 72 10.44 -35.49 -31.44
CA LEU A 72 10.11 -34.70 -32.63
C LEU A 72 9.22 -33.49 -32.29
N ALA A 73 9.31 -32.42 -33.09
CA ALA A 73 8.40 -31.28 -33.00
C ALA A 73 6.93 -31.71 -33.24
N THR A 74 5.98 -31.05 -32.57
CA THR A 74 4.54 -31.24 -32.75
C THR A 74 3.90 -29.91 -33.13
N ASP A 75 2.95 -29.94 -34.07
CA ASP A 75 2.48 -28.76 -34.80
C ASP A 75 1.74 -27.71 -33.96
N THR A 76 1.90 -26.45 -34.38
CA THR A 76 1.16 -25.30 -33.84
C THR A 76 -0.17 -25.13 -34.59
N PRO A 77 -1.34 -25.23 -33.93
CA PRO A 77 -2.62 -24.99 -34.59
C PRO A 77 -2.83 -23.51 -34.92
N ARG A 78 -2.83 -23.19 -36.21
CA ARG A 78 -3.18 -21.87 -36.77
C ARG A 78 -4.65 -21.50 -36.41
N PRO A 79 -4.93 -20.29 -35.89
CA PRO A 79 -6.30 -19.84 -35.69
C PRO A 79 -7.01 -19.66 -37.04
N THR A 80 -8.19 -20.25 -37.17
CA THR A 80 -9.09 -20.05 -38.33
C THR A 80 -10.10 -18.96 -38.00
N ALA A 81 -10.40 -18.10 -38.97
CA ALA A 81 -11.27 -16.95 -38.79
C ALA A 81 -12.76 -17.29 -38.93
N THR A 82 -13.58 -16.38 -38.40
CA THR A 82 -15.01 -16.21 -38.68
C THR A 82 -15.96 -17.28 -38.12
N ASN A 83 -16.72 -16.87 -37.10
CA ASN A 83 -18.17 -17.05 -37.14
C ASN A 83 -18.85 -15.84 -36.48
N VAL A 84 -19.85 -15.27 -37.14
CA VAL A 84 -20.59 -14.08 -36.69
C VAL A 84 -21.99 -14.50 -36.27
N MET A 85 -22.41 -14.23 -35.04
CA MET A 85 -23.84 -14.26 -34.68
C MET A 85 -24.22 -13.20 -33.65
N SER A 86 -25.27 -12.46 -34.03
CA SER A 86 -26.25 -11.69 -33.24
C SER A 86 -25.86 -11.10 -31.88
N THR A 87 -25.82 -9.77 -31.86
CA THR A 87 -26.26 -8.95 -30.72
C THR A 87 -27.68 -9.33 -30.29
N ALA A 88 -27.87 -9.65 -29.01
CA ALA A 88 -29.19 -9.83 -28.40
C ALA A 88 -29.47 -8.71 -27.38
N THR A 89 -30.37 -7.79 -27.73
CA THR A 89 -30.76 -6.69 -26.85
C THR A 89 -31.68 -7.18 -25.73
N PRO A 90 -31.41 -6.90 -24.45
CA PRO A 90 -32.34 -7.24 -23.36
C PRO A 90 -33.60 -6.36 -23.45
N ARG A 91 -34.74 -7.00 -23.69
CA ARG A 91 -36.07 -6.37 -23.71
C ARG A 91 -36.53 -6.10 -22.28
N LEU A 92 -36.77 -4.82 -21.94
CA LEU A 92 -37.63 -4.49 -20.80
C LEU A 92 -39.07 -4.87 -21.13
N ASP A 93 -39.81 -5.38 -20.13
CA ASP A 93 -41.25 -5.58 -20.24
C ASP A 93 -41.96 -5.45 -18.89
N THR A 94 -43.25 -5.13 -18.91
CA THR A 94 -44.19 -5.06 -17.78
C THR A 94 -43.85 -4.16 -16.59
N THR A 95 -44.35 -2.92 -16.63
CA THR A 95 -44.62 -2.10 -15.43
C THR A 95 -45.98 -2.47 -14.83
N PRO A 96 -46.12 -2.75 -13.52
CA PRO A 96 -47.43 -2.92 -12.89
C PRO A 96 -48.16 -1.58 -12.71
N THR A 97 -49.37 -1.46 -13.24
CA THR A 97 -50.23 -0.28 -13.06
C THR A 97 -50.88 -0.26 -11.68
N VAL A 98 -50.77 0.85 -10.94
CA VAL A 98 -51.47 1.08 -9.67
C VAL A 98 -52.71 1.95 -9.89
N PRO A 99 -53.92 1.54 -9.47
CA PRO A 99 -55.13 2.35 -9.63
C PRO A 99 -55.21 3.47 -8.55
N PRO A 100 -55.73 4.67 -8.90
CA PRO A 100 -55.89 5.75 -7.94
C PRO A 100 -57.23 5.67 -7.18
N GLY A 101 -57.20 5.67 -5.84
CA GLY A 101 -58.40 5.96 -5.04
C GLY A 101 -58.46 5.39 -3.63
N ALA A 102 -58.09 6.21 -2.63
CA ALA A 102 -58.74 6.29 -1.30
C ALA A 102 -58.08 7.40 -0.47
N THR A 103 -58.87 8.34 0.07
CA THR A 103 -58.37 9.38 0.98
C THR A 103 -58.78 9.06 2.42
N PRO A 104 -57.85 8.73 3.34
CA PRO A 104 -58.18 8.55 4.75
C PRO A 104 -58.48 9.91 5.41
N ARG A 105 -59.72 10.05 5.88
CA ARG A 105 -60.22 11.18 6.67
C ARG A 105 -59.42 11.35 7.96
N ALA A 106 -58.97 12.56 8.25
CA ALA A 106 -58.28 12.87 9.51
C ALA A 106 -59.18 12.60 10.73
N GLN A 107 -58.64 11.94 11.76
CA GLN A 107 -59.25 11.81 13.08
C GLN A 107 -58.41 12.59 14.11
N THR A 108 -59.04 13.57 14.75
CA THR A 108 -58.42 14.41 15.78
C THR A 108 -58.58 13.77 17.15
N THR A 109 -57.52 13.12 17.65
CA THR A 109 -57.44 12.66 19.05
C THR A 109 -56.59 13.63 19.87
N ASN A 110 -57.23 14.43 20.74
CA ASN A 110 -56.53 15.32 21.67
C ASN A 110 -55.84 14.51 22.78
N GLY A 111 -54.59 14.11 22.55
CA GLY A 111 -53.70 13.54 23.56
C GLY A 111 -52.62 14.54 23.95
N THR A 112 -52.62 14.99 25.21
CA THR A 112 -51.59 15.92 25.73
C THR A 112 -50.26 15.18 25.92
N VAL A 113 -49.44 15.14 24.88
CA VAL A 113 -48.08 14.60 24.95
C VAL A 113 -47.19 15.62 25.66
N THR A 114 -46.86 15.36 26.92
CA THR A 114 -45.84 16.11 27.66
C THR A 114 -44.49 15.94 26.97
N ARG A 115 -44.09 16.93 26.16
CA ARG A 115 -42.83 16.93 25.43
C ARG A 115 -41.66 17.11 26.40
N VAL A 116 -41.15 15.99 26.91
CA VAL A 116 -39.80 15.92 27.48
C VAL A 116 -38.84 16.51 26.44
N PRO A 117 -37.98 17.48 26.79
CA PRO A 117 -36.97 17.97 25.87
C PRO A 117 -36.06 16.81 25.46
N ALA A 118 -36.03 16.48 24.16
CA ALA A 118 -35.05 15.55 23.66
C ALA A 118 -33.66 16.17 23.86
N GLU A 119 -32.88 15.58 24.75
CA GLU A 119 -31.48 15.95 24.96
C GLU A 119 -30.76 15.87 23.59
N PRO A 120 -30.00 16.92 23.19
CA PRO A 120 -29.47 16.99 21.84
C PRO A 120 -28.52 15.83 21.61
N THR A 121 -28.94 14.86 20.79
CA THR A 121 -28.17 13.64 20.50
C THR A 121 -26.80 14.05 19.97
N ARG A 122 -25.78 13.93 20.83
CA ARG A 122 -24.41 14.36 20.55
C ARG A 122 -23.91 13.60 19.34
N THR A 123 -24.01 14.23 18.17
CA THR A 123 -23.72 13.57 16.90
C THR A 123 -22.27 13.13 16.92
N ALA A 124 -22.04 11.82 16.90
CA ALA A 124 -20.73 11.22 17.12
C ALA A 124 -19.85 11.29 15.87
N SER A 125 -19.63 12.52 15.37
CA SER A 125 -18.41 12.82 14.61
C SER A 125 -17.23 12.69 15.57
N GLY A 126 -16.52 11.56 15.49
CA GLY A 126 -15.27 11.37 16.21
C GLY A 126 -14.28 12.50 15.89
N GLN A 127 -13.44 12.86 16.86
CA GLN A 127 -12.41 13.86 16.60
C GLN A 127 -11.32 13.23 15.72
N SER A 128 -10.95 13.88 14.61
CA SER A 128 -9.84 13.40 13.78
C SER A 128 -8.51 13.54 14.54
N VAL A 129 -7.59 12.58 14.35
CA VAL A 129 -6.19 12.74 14.79
C VAL A 129 -5.39 13.65 13.84
N LEU A 130 -5.84 13.80 12.59
CA LEU A 130 -5.22 14.65 11.58
C LEU A 130 -5.63 16.13 11.70
N ASP A 131 -6.68 16.42 12.48
CA ASP A 131 -7.08 17.79 12.85
C ASP A 131 -6.35 18.30 14.12
N ASP A 132 -5.77 17.41 14.95
CA ASP A 132 -5.06 17.69 16.22
C ASP A 132 -3.67 18.38 16.03
N ASP A 133 -3.55 19.27 15.04
CA ASP A 133 -2.31 19.92 14.59
C ASP A 133 -1.08 18.99 14.53
N SER A 134 -1.26 17.85 13.85
CA SER A 134 -0.31 16.74 13.84
C SER A 134 0.14 16.33 12.43
N THR A 135 1.19 15.51 12.39
CA THR A 135 1.61 14.75 11.20
C THR A 135 1.84 13.30 11.64
N MET A 136 1.17 12.34 11.03
CA MET A 136 1.44 10.93 11.36
C MET A 136 2.68 10.45 10.59
N LEU A 137 3.57 9.76 11.28
CA LEU A 137 4.76 9.13 10.73
C LEU A 137 4.55 7.62 10.76
N ALA A 138 4.13 7.08 9.63
CA ALA A 138 3.75 5.68 9.46
C ALA A 138 4.95 4.87 8.93
N ILE A 139 5.32 3.80 9.63
CA ILE A 139 6.40 2.90 9.19
C ILE A 139 5.79 1.62 8.63
N TYR A 140 5.98 1.41 7.33
CA TYR A 140 5.38 0.35 6.52
C TYR A 140 6.17 -0.96 6.58
N GLY A 141 5.45 -2.09 6.65
CA GLY A 141 6.01 -3.41 6.41
C GLY A 141 5.25 -4.54 7.12
N ARG A 142 5.75 -5.77 7.03
CA ARG A 142 5.02 -6.97 7.47
C ARG A 142 4.98 -7.17 8.99
N GLY A 143 5.93 -6.63 9.74
CA GLY A 143 6.02 -6.74 11.20
C GLY A 143 7.48 -6.81 11.67
N PHE A 144 7.75 -6.60 12.95
CA PHE A 144 9.12 -6.51 13.48
C PHE A 144 9.94 -7.77 13.20
N GLY A 145 11.06 -7.63 12.48
CA GLY A 145 11.90 -8.75 12.04
C GLY A 145 11.30 -9.63 10.95
N ILE A 146 10.06 -9.38 10.50
CA ILE A 146 9.33 -10.23 9.56
C ILE A 146 9.42 -9.62 8.16
N ALA A 147 9.96 -10.41 7.22
CA ALA A 147 10.09 -10.07 5.80
C ALA A 147 10.57 -8.61 5.52
N PRO A 148 11.82 -8.25 5.86
CA PRO A 148 12.35 -6.88 5.66
C PRO A 148 12.31 -6.38 4.20
N ILE A 149 12.21 -7.28 3.24
CA ILE A 149 11.97 -6.99 1.81
C ILE A 149 10.62 -6.30 1.54
N LEU A 150 9.66 -6.40 2.46
CA LEU A 150 8.31 -5.84 2.33
C LEU A 150 8.14 -4.49 3.05
N GLY A 151 9.21 -3.88 3.55
CA GLY A 151 9.20 -2.52 4.10
C GLY A 151 10.00 -2.36 5.39
N MET A 152 10.41 -1.13 5.68
CA MET A 152 11.29 -0.73 6.79
C MET A 152 10.84 -1.24 8.17
N LEU A 153 9.54 -1.46 8.42
CA LEU A 153 9.07 -2.07 9.68
C LEU A 153 9.72 -3.44 9.95
N GLY A 154 9.94 -4.23 8.90
CA GLY A 154 10.62 -5.53 8.98
C GLY A 154 12.10 -5.44 9.34
N GLY A 155 12.73 -4.28 9.15
CA GLY A 155 14.12 -4.03 9.55
C GLY A 155 14.30 -3.79 11.06
N TYR A 156 13.25 -3.41 11.78
CA TYR A 156 13.32 -3.20 13.23
C TYR A 156 13.03 -4.49 14.01
N ARG A 157 13.80 -4.74 15.08
CA ARG A 157 13.61 -5.90 15.96
C ARG A 157 12.40 -5.77 16.90
N ASP A 158 12.07 -4.54 17.30
CA ASP A 158 10.96 -4.20 18.20
C ASP A 158 10.65 -2.70 18.17
N PHE A 159 9.62 -2.29 18.92
CA PHE A 159 9.25 -0.90 19.15
C PHE A 159 10.42 -0.02 19.61
N ASP A 160 11.34 -0.53 20.42
CA ASP A 160 12.40 0.27 21.04
C ASP A 160 13.65 0.40 20.13
N ALA A 161 13.82 -0.49 19.17
CA ALA A 161 14.67 -0.26 17.99
C ALA A 161 14.09 0.82 17.08
N MET A 162 12.79 0.74 16.77
CA MET A 162 12.08 1.70 15.93
C MET A 162 12.08 3.11 16.55
N ASP A 163 11.67 3.26 17.81
CA ASP A 163 11.53 4.54 18.51
C ASP A 163 12.85 5.34 18.54
N ARG A 164 13.98 4.68 18.79
CA ARG A 164 15.31 5.33 18.77
C ARG A 164 15.66 5.88 17.37
N ASP A 165 15.29 5.18 16.31
CA ASP A 165 15.52 5.62 14.94
C ASP A 165 14.57 6.75 14.52
N LEU A 166 13.30 6.69 14.94
CA LEU A 166 12.33 7.76 14.72
C LEU A 166 12.75 9.06 15.41
N ARG A 167 13.12 9.01 16.68
CA ARG A 167 13.55 10.18 17.47
C ARG A 167 14.84 10.82 16.94
N SER A 168 15.71 10.05 16.31
CA SER A 168 17.01 10.54 15.82
C SER A 168 16.99 11.01 14.36
N ARG A 169 16.34 10.27 13.44
CA ARG A 169 16.37 10.57 12.00
C ARG A 169 15.12 11.26 11.47
N PHE A 170 13.93 10.81 11.89
CA PHE A 170 12.68 11.18 11.19
C PHE A 170 11.91 12.31 11.87
N VAL A 171 11.65 12.19 13.18
CA VAL A 171 10.81 13.15 13.93
C VAL A 171 11.37 14.57 13.85
N PRO A 172 12.67 14.85 14.12
CA PRO A 172 13.21 16.21 14.02
C PRO A 172 13.16 16.78 12.60
N ALA A 173 13.48 15.93 11.61
CA ALA A 173 13.50 16.33 10.19
C ALA A 173 12.11 16.69 9.66
N ILE A 174 11.08 15.95 10.08
CA ILE A 174 9.68 16.25 9.74
C ILE A 174 9.19 17.50 10.50
N GLN A 175 9.48 17.63 11.81
CA GLN A 175 9.05 18.79 12.60
C GLN A 175 9.62 20.12 12.08
N ALA A 176 10.85 20.11 11.56
CA ALA A 176 11.46 21.28 10.93
C ALA A 176 10.73 21.78 9.66
N GLN A 177 9.90 20.93 9.03
CA GLN A 177 9.29 21.23 7.72
C GLN A 177 7.74 21.26 7.79
N ASN A 178 7.11 20.45 8.63
CA ASN A 178 5.65 20.40 8.79
C ASN A 178 5.06 21.66 9.45
N GLY A 179 5.90 22.55 10.00
CA GLY A 179 5.51 23.78 10.70
C GLY A 179 5.52 23.68 12.23
N GLY A 180 6.25 22.73 12.81
CA GLY A 180 6.30 22.50 14.26
C GLY A 180 5.19 21.59 14.79
N LYS A 181 4.33 21.07 13.92
CA LYS A 181 3.22 20.16 14.26
C LYS A 181 3.73 18.91 14.98
N ARG A 182 2.91 18.36 15.89
CA ARG A 182 3.26 17.12 16.61
C ARG A 182 3.41 15.95 15.63
N VAL A 183 4.58 15.32 15.59
CA VAL A 183 4.74 14.06 14.85
C VAL A 183 4.24 12.90 15.71
N ILE A 184 3.38 12.05 15.14
CA ILE A 184 2.78 10.89 15.80
C ILE A 184 3.30 9.61 15.12
N PRO A 185 4.25 8.89 15.74
CA PRO A 185 4.65 7.57 15.27
C PRO A 185 3.47 6.61 15.13
N THR A 186 3.48 5.85 14.04
CA THR A 186 2.41 4.96 13.63
C THR A 186 3.01 3.68 13.04
N ILE A 187 2.51 2.52 13.45
CA ILE A 187 2.84 1.25 12.77
C ILE A 187 1.93 1.12 11.55
N HIS A 188 2.47 0.88 10.36
CA HIS A 188 1.68 0.54 9.17
C HIS A 188 1.96 -0.92 8.81
N LEU A 189 1.13 -1.79 9.37
CA LEU A 189 1.35 -3.23 9.44
C LEU A 189 0.65 -3.90 8.27
N ILE A 190 1.38 -4.56 7.36
CA ILE A 190 0.81 -5.44 6.32
C ILE A 190 0.14 -6.61 7.04
N TYR A 191 -1.14 -6.42 7.38
CA TYR A 191 -1.94 -7.34 8.16
C TYR A 191 -2.36 -8.53 7.30
N ALA A 192 -2.83 -8.25 6.07
CA ALA A 192 -3.20 -9.26 5.09
C ALA A 192 -2.30 -9.14 3.85
N LEU A 193 -1.31 -10.03 3.74
CA LEU A 193 -0.30 -10.09 2.68
C LEU A 193 -0.80 -10.95 1.52
N ALA A 194 -0.80 -10.45 0.28
CA ALA A 194 -1.36 -11.17 -0.86
C ALA A 194 -0.38 -12.13 -1.56
N ILE A 195 0.93 -11.97 -1.35
CA ILE A 195 1.98 -12.76 -2.02
C ILE A 195 2.82 -13.52 -0.97
N PRO A 196 3.01 -14.85 -1.11
CA PRO A 196 2.49 -15.73 -2.17
C PRO A 196 0.99 -16.05 -2.02
N CYS A 197 0.26 -15.94 -3.13
CA CYS A 197 -1.16 -16.30 -3.15
C CYS A 197 -1.36 -17.81 -3.05
N SER A 198 -2.20 -18.25 -2.11
CA SER A 198 -2.65 -19.64 -2.00
C SER A 198 -3.79 -19.98 -2.97
N ALA A 199 -3.83 -21.25 -3.40
CA ALA A 199 -4.96 -21.80 -4.14
C ALA A 199 -6.16 -22.04 -3.20
N GLY A 200 -7.39 -21.87 -3.70
CA GLY A 200 -8.63 -22.05 -2.93
C GLY A 200 -8.98 -20.94 -1.93
N GLY A 201 -7.99 -20.17 -1.45
CA GLY A 201 -8.18 -19.02 -0.56
C GLY A 201 -8.42 -17.69 -1.29
N ASP A 202 -8.53 -16.64 -0.49
CA ASP A 202 -8.62 -15.23 -0.90
C ASP A 202 -7.26 -14.62 -1.32
N CYS A 203 -6.22 -15.44 -1.53
CA CYS A 203 -4.80 -15.07 -1.62
C CYS A 203 -4.16 -14.50 -0.35
N LEU A 204 -4.88 -14.29 0.77
CA LEU A 204 -4.36 -13.49 1.88
C LEU A 204 -3.74 -14.33 3.00
N LEU A 205 -2.47 -14.05 3.28
CA LEU A 205 -1.73 -14.52 4.44
C LEU A 205 -1.89 -13.49 5.58
N TYR A 206 -2.86 -13.73 6.44
CA TYR A 206 -3.13 -12.90 7.62
C TYR A 206 -2.02 -13.04 8.67
N LEU A 207 -1.63 -11.95 9.34
CA LEU A 207 -0.51 -11.99 10.28
C LEU A 207 -0.80 -12.85 11.52
N GLU A 208 -2.06 -12.95 11.98
CA GLU A 208 -2.40 -13.89 13.07
C GLU A 208 -2.29 -15.38 12.69
N ALA A 209 -2.17 -15.70 11.39
CA ALA A 209 -1.91 -17.07 10.92
C ALA A 209 -0.42 -17.48 11.04
N MET A 210 0.41 -16.60 11.61
CA MET A 210 1.82 -16.84 11.95
C MET A 210 2.03 -16.95 13.47
N ASP A 211 0.99 -17.32 14.21
CA ASP A 211 0.92 -17.42 15.69
C ASP A 211 1.17 -16.08 16.44
N ILE A 212 1.01 -14.95 15.75
CA ILE A 212 1.23 -13.58 16.26
C ILE A 212 -0.04 -13.03 16.91
N ASP A 213 0.07 -12.57 18.16
CA ASP A 213 -1.00 -11.87 18.87
C ASP A 213 -0.94 -10.37 18.56
N ILE A 214 -1.66 -9.96 17.52
CA ILE A 214 -1.76 -8.56 17.05
C ILE A 214 -2.14 -7.59 18.19
N VAL A 215 -2.93 -8.04 19.17
CA VAL A 215 -3.35 -7.19 20.29
C VAL A 215 -2.18 -6.96 21.25
N LYS A 216 -1.54 -8.03 21.73
CA LYS A 216 -0.45 -7.96 22.72
C LYS A 216 0.87 -7.47 22.15
N GLU A 217 1.19 -7.83 20.91
CA GLU A 217 2.47 -7.52 20.27
C GLU A 217 2.50 -6.14 19.60
N TYR A 218 1.35 -5.63 19.15
CA TYR A 218 1.27 -4.36 18.42
C TYR A 218 0.30 -3.36 19.05
N ILE A 219 -0.99 -3.69 19.17
CA ILE A 219 -2.03 -2.70 19.53
C ILE A 219 -1.81 -2.10 20.92
N GLU A 220 -1.60 -2.92 21.96
CA GLU A 220 -1.38 -2.39 23.31
C GLU A 220 0.01 -1.74 23.51
N PRO A 221 1.13 -2.29 22.97
CA PRO A 221 2.42 -1.60 22.96
C PRO A 221 2.42 -0.25 22.26
N ALA A 222 1.63 -0.07 21.20
CA ALA A 222 1.42 1.22 20.54
C ALA A 222 0.59 2.16 21.44
N ALA A 223 -0.52 1.67 22.02
CA ALA A 223 -1.36 2.45 22.92
C ALA A 223 -0.57 3.04 24.09
N ARG A 224 0.29 2.23 24.73
CA ARG A 224 1.15 2.63 25.86
C ARG A 224 2.19 3.71 25.49
N ARG A 225 2.48 3.91 24.20
CA ARG A 225 3.39 4.93 23.68
C ARG A 225 2.67 6.16 23.10
N GLY A 226 1.32 6.16 23.06
CA GLY A 226 0.53 7.16 22.34
C GLY A 226 0.67 7.05 20.81
N TRP A 227 1.02 5.87 20.31
CA TRP A 227 1.22 5.58 18.89
C TRP A 227 -0.03 4.98 18.27
N HIS A 228 -0.19 5.14 16.96
CA HIS A 228 -1.31 4.57 16.20
C HIS A 228 -0.90 3.31 15.42
N ILE A 229 -1.89 2.58 14.91
CA ILE A 229 -1.69 1.47 13.98
C ILE A 229 -2.62 1.59 12.80
N ILE A 230 -2.08 1.41 11.61
CA ILE A 230 -2.82 1.18 10.36
C ILE A 230 -2.67 -0.30 10.03
N LEU A 231 -3.79 -1.03 10.00
CA LEU A 231 -3.84 -2.42 9.55
C LEU A 231 -4.10 -2.44 8.05
N ASP A 232 -3.11 -2.89 7.30
CA ASP A 232 -3.09 -2.86 5.84
C ASP A 232 -3.55 -4.20 5.24
N SER A 233 -4.43 -4.12 4.24
CA SER A 233 -4.83 -5.26 3.44
C SER A 233 -4.57 -5.05 1.96
N GLN A 234 -3.72 -5.92 1.42
CA GLN A 234 -3.43 -6.08 0.00
C GLN A 234 -4.59 -6.71 -0.80
N LEU A 235 -5.77 -6.89 -0.18
CA LEU A 235 -7.03 -7.37 -0.76
C LEU A 235 -7.03 -8.78 -1.39
N GLY A 236 -6.04 -9.18 -2.18
CA GLY A 236 -6.01 -10.46 -2.88
C GLY A 236 -7.28 -10.63 -3.72
N ARG A 237 -7.96 -11.77 -3.60
CA ARG A 237 -9.30 -11.98 -4.18
C ARG A 237 -10.42 -11.34 -3.37
N SER A 238 -10.18 -10.97 -2.10
CA SER A 238 -11.12 -10.30 -1.20
C SER A 238 -11.44 -8.87 -1.65
N ASP A 239 -12.30 -8.17 -0.90
CA ASP A 239 -12.75 -6.80 -1.20
C ASP A 239 -12.69 -5.89 0.04
N PRO A 240 -12.70 -4.55 -0.13
CA PRO A 240 -12.66 -3.58 0.96
C PRO A 240 -13.63 -3.84 2.12
N VAL A 241 -14.87 -4.24 1.82
CA VAL A 241 -15.90 -4.41 2.87
C VAL A 241 -15.62 -5.69 3.66
N THR A 242 -15.30 -6.80 2.99
CA THR A 242 -14.91 -8.06 3.64
C THR A 242 -13.66 -7.89 4.52
N GLN A 243 -12.67 -7.10 4.07
CA GLN A 243 -11.45 -6.87 4.85
C GLN A 243 -11.68 -5.98 6.08
N VAL A 244 -12.47 -4.91 5.96
CA VAL A 244 -12.89 -4.11 7.14
C VAL A 244 -13.72 -4.96 8.11
N GLN A 245 -14.68 -5.75 7.61
CA GLN A 245 -15.50 -6.63 8.46
C GLN A 245 -14.64 -7.63 9.23
N ARG A 246 -13.64 -8.25 8.60
CA ARG A 246 -12.71 -9.15 9.30
C ARG A 246 -11.97 -8.43 10.44
N MET A 247 -11.50 -7.20 10.24
CA MET A 247 -10.81 -6.44 11.30
C MET A 247 -11.75 -6.04 12.46
N ILE A 248 -13.05 -5.89 12.17
CA ILE A 248 -14.11 -5.73 13.18
C ILE A 248 -14.33 -7.05 13.94
N ASP A 249 -14.53 -8.17 13.23
CA ASP A 249 -14.80 -9.50 13.79
C ASP A 249 -13.63 -10.02 14.65
N ARG A 250 -12.41 -9.62 14.32
CA ARG A 250 -11.20 -9.87 15.13
C ARG A 250 -11.08 -8.97 16.37
N GLY A 251 -11.97 -7.99 16.52
CA GLY A 251 -11.97 -7.05 17.64
C GLY A 251 -10.81 -6.05 17.61
N TYR A 252 -10.16 -5.84 16.46
CA TYR A 252 -9.04 -4.90 16.33
C TYR A 252 -9.52 -3.44 16.23
N LEU A 253 -10.68 -3.19 15.61
CA LEU A 253 -11.15 -1.83 15.35
C LEU A 253 -11.93 -1.16 16.51
N LYS A 254 -12.14 -1.88 17.62
CA LYS A 254 -12.67 -1.31 18.88
C LYS A 254 -11.71 -0.35 19.60
N TYR A 255 -10.44 -0.33 19.20
CA TYR A 255 -9.42 0.55 19.77
C TYR A 255 -9.38 1.88 19.00
N ASP A 256 -9.49 3.02 19.67
CA ASP A 256 -9.50 4.36 19.04
C ASP A 256 -8.30 4.58 18.09
N HIS A 257 -7.10 4.15 18.49
CA HIS A 257 -5.83 4.36 17.78
C HIS A 257 -5.52 3.35 16.66
N VAL A 258 -6.42 2.38 16.41
CA VAL A 258 -6.30 1.42 15.30
C VAL A 258 -7.14 1.88 14.10
N HIS A 259 -6.58 1.73 12.90
CA HIS A 259 -7.05 2.26 11.62
C HIS A 259 -6.88 1.21 10.51
N VAL A 260 -7.38 1.50 9.30
CA VAL A 260 -7.33 0.58 8.15
C VAL A 260 -6.59 1.22 6.97
N ALA A 261 -5.76 0.45 6.28
CA ALA A 261 -5.34 0.72 4.91
C ALA A 261 -5.88 -0.35 3.96
N LEU A 262 -6.24 0.08 2.75
CA LEU A 262 -6.62 -0.76 1.63
C LEU A 262 -5.61 -0.53 0.50
N ASP A 263 -5.00 -1.61 0.01
CA ASP A 263 -4.08 -1.56 -1.11
C ASP A 263 -4.70 -2.24 -2.35
N PRO A 264 -5.12 -1.45 -3.37
CA PRO A 264 -5.66 -1.98 -4.61
C PRO A 264 -4.63 -2.67 -5.50
N GLU A 265 -3.31 -2.42 -5.37
CA GLU A 265 -2.30 -2.95 -6.30
C GLU A 265 -2.42 -4.47 -6.44
N PHE A 266 -2.59 -5.13 -5.30
CA PHE A 266 -2.64 -6.58 -5.16
C PHE A 266 -4.05 -7.17 -5.33
N LYS A 267 -5.06 -6.36 -5.73
CA LYS A 267 -6.43 -6.82 -5.97
C LYS A 267 -6.50 -7.74 -7.20
N VAL A 268 -6.76 -9.03 -6.94
CA VAL A 268 -6.94 -10.09 -7.93
C VAL A 268 -8.39 -10.14 -8.44
N TYR A 269 -8.51 -10.29 -9.76
CA TYR A 269 -9.76 -10.45 -10.50
C TYR A 269 -10.12 -11.93 -10.75
N PRO A 270 -11.42 -12.24 -11.01
CA PRO A 270 -11.82 -13.52 -11.59
C PRO A 270 -10.99 -13.87 -12.83
N GLY A 271 -10.54 -15.12 -12.92
CA GLY A 271 -9.65 -15.57 -14.02
C GLY A 271 -8.19 -15.12 -13.91
N ARG A 272 -7.80 -14.41 -12.85
CA ARG A 272 -6.38 -14.09 -12.54
C ARG A 272 -5.92 -14.79 -11.27
N THR A 273 -4.62 -15.05 -11.19
CA THR A 273 -3.97 -15.83 -10.11
C THR A 273 -2.90 -15.07 -9.36
N THR A 274 -2.37 -13.99 -9.93
CA THR A 274 -1.19 -13.27 -9.44
C THR A 274 -1.59 -11.86 -8.98
N PRO A 275 -1.56 -11.56 -7.67
CA PRO A 275 -1.65 -10.19 -7.16
C PRO A 275 -0.62 -9.27 -7.81
N GLY A 276 -0.98 -8.01 -8.09
CA GLY A 276 -0.09 -7.03 -8.74
C GLY A 276 0.05 -7.20 -10.26
N ILE A 277 -0.41 -8.31 -10.86
CA ILE A 277 -0.23 -8.59 -12.30
C ILE A 277 -1.57 -9.01 -12.97
N PRO A 278 -2.28 -8.10 -13.64
CA PRO A 278 -2.04 -6.65 -13.71
C PRO A 278 -2.30 -5.94 -12.37
N ILE A 279 -1.89 -4.67 -12.26
CA ILE A 279 -2.23 -3.78 -11.15
C ILE A 279 -3.75 -3.84 -10.91
N GLY A 280 -4.12 -4.17 -9.69
CA GLY A 280 -5.50 -4.27 -9.26
C GLY A 280 -6.18 -2.91 -9.12
N GLN A 281 -7.51 -2.93 -9.11
CA GLN A 281 -8.34 -1.72 -9.02
C GLN A 281 -9.56 -2.03 -8.15
N ILE A 282 -10.08 -1.03 -7.45
CA ILE A 282 -11.33 -1.10 -6.70
C ILE A 282 -12.24 0.06 -7.06
N ASP A 283 -13.55 -0.12 -6.93
CA ASP A 283 -14.53 0.93 -7.22
C ASP A 283 -14.76 1.84 -6.00
N ALA A 284 -14.97 3.13 -6.26
CA ALA A 284 -15.32 4.13 -5.24
C ALA A 284 -16.53 3.72 -4.37
N ALA A 285 -17.51 2.96 -4.91
CA ALA A 285 -18.61 2.41 -4.13
C ALA A 285 -18.18 1.35 -3.10
N GLN A 286 -17.10 0.61 -3.35
CA GLN A 286 -16.53 -0.33 -2.36
C GLN A 286 -15.87 0.43 -1.20
N ILE A 287 -15.10 1.49 -1.52
CA ILE A 287 -14.50 2.37 -0.51
C ILE A 287 -15.57 3.10 0.29
N ASN A 288 -16.61 3.65 -0.37
CA ASN A 288 -17.75 4.28 0.31
C ASN A 288 -18.48 3.32 1.27
N ARG A 289 -18.69 2.06 0.89
CA ARG A 289 -19.27 1.03 1.80
C ARG A 289 -18.33 0.67 2.96
N ALA A 290 -17.02 0.62 2.73
CA ALA A 290 -16.03 0.42 3.78
C ALA A 290 -16.03 1.59 4.80
N GLN A 291 -16.17 2.84 4.32
CA GLN A 291 -16.38 4.01 5.19
C GLN A 291 -17.69 3.91 5.99
N ASP A 292 -18.81 3.53 5.37
CA ASP A 292 -20.09 3.38 6.08
C ASP A 292 -20.02 2.32 7.19
N LEU A 293 -19.34 1.19 6.91
CA LEU A 293 -19.12 0.11 7.87
C LEU A 293 -18.24 0.56 9.05
N LEU A 294 -17.11 1.23 8.78
CA LEU A 294 -16.28 1.83 9.82
C LEU A 294 -17.07 2.83 10.68
N ALA A 295 -17.86 3.71 10.04
CA ALA A 295 -18.66 4.70 10.76
C ALA A 295 -19.78 4.05 11.60
N ALA A 296 -20.39 2.96 11.12
CA ALA A 296 -21.37 2.18 11.88
C ALA A 296 -20.74 1.50 13.10
N HIS A 297 -19.60 0.82 12.91
CA HIS A 297 -18.84 0.19 13.97
C HIS A 297 -18.37 1.20 15.03
N SER A 298 -17.80 2.34 14.62
CA SER A 298 -17.36 3.41 15.53
C SER A 298 -18.50 3.98 16.39
N ARG A 299 -19.73 4.04 15.85
CA ARG A 299 -20.92 4.45 16.63
C ARG A 299 -21.38 3.35 17.59
N ALA A 300 -21.29 2.08 17.21
CA ALA A 300 -21.70 0.94 18.05
C ALA A 300 -20.75 0.75 19.26
N GLU A 301 -19.44 0.83 19.04
CA GLU A 301 -18.42 0.75 20.10
C GLU A 301 -18.27 2.06 20.90
N GLY A 302 -18.94 3.15 20.51
CA GLY A 302 -18.87 4.45 21.19
C GLY A 302 -17.51 5.15 21.10
N LEU A 303 -16.77 4.94 20.00
CA LEU A 303 -15.40 5.44 19.81
C LEU A 303 -15.33 6.97 19.85
N ARG A 304 -14.19 7.50 20.30
CA ARG A 304 -13.98 8.94 20.51
C ARG A 304 -13.30 9.61 19.32
N ARG A 305 -12.50 8.86 18.58
CA ARG A 305 -11.74 9.32 17.41
C ARG A 305 -12.33 8.80 16.11
N SER A 306 -12.18 9.57 15.04
CA SER A 306 -12.45 9.07 13.69
C SER A 306 -11.58 7.85 13.39
N LYS A 307 -12.13 6.88 12.64
CA LYS A 307 -11.32 5.83 12.05
C LYS A 307 -10.68 6.36 10.77
N MET A 308 -9.35 6.30 10.66
CA MET A 308 -8.71 6.52 9.36
C MET A 308 -8.99 5.32 8.45
N LEU A 309 -9.40 5.62 7.22
CA LEU A 309 -9.38 4.69 6.09
C LEU A 309 -8.40 5.24 5.05
N MET A 310 -7.20 4.65 5.01
CA MET A 310 -6.23 4.94 3.97
C MET A 310 -6.51 4.08 2.72
N VAL A 311 -6.34 4.64 1.53
CA VAL A 311 -6.33 3.89 0.27
C VAL A 311 -5.07 4.23 -0.49
N HIS A 312 -4.27 3.21 -0.79
CA HIS A 312 -3.05 3.35 -1.57
C HIS A 312 -3.37 3.47 -3.07
N GLN A 313 -2.63 4.31 -3.78
CA GLN A 313 -2.80 4.51 -5.22
C GLN A 313 -1.54 5.11 -5.84
N PHE A 314 -1.16 4.60 -7.01
CA PHE A 314 -0.16 5.18 -7.91
C PHE A 314 -0.61 5.17 -9.38
N GLY A 315 -1.92 5.03 -9.66
CA GLY A 315 -2.54 5.21 -10.97
C GLY A 315 -3.90 5.88 -10.85
N ASP A 316 -4.18 6.89 -11.68
CA ASP A 316 -5.30 7.81 -11.50
C ASP A 316 -5.79 8.46 -12.81
N PRO A 317 -7.10 8.74 -12.99
CA PRO A 317 -7.62 9.39 -14.20
C PRO A 317 -7.06 10.79 -14.50
N GLU A 318 -6.50 11.51 -13.53
CA GLU A 318 -5.89 12.84 -13.74
C GLU A 318 -4.38 12.75 -14.02
N VAL A 319 -3.82 11.55 -14.23
CA VAL A 319 -2.39 11.33 -14.50
C VAL A 319 -2.19 10.49 -15.76
N ASP A 320 -1.87 11.18 -16.86
CA ASP A 320 -1.58 10.57 -18.16
C ASP A 320 -0.13 10.05 -18.24
N ASP A 321 0.18 9.02 -17.44
CA ASP A 321 1.48 8.31 -17.47
C ASP A 321 1.35 6.81 -17.79
N GLY A 322 0.18 6.38 -18.27
CA GLY A 322 -0.09 5.01 -18.70
C GLY A 322 -0.28 3.98 -17.59
N VAL A 323 -0.18 4.38 -16.31
CA VAL A 323 -0.45 3.47 -15.17
C VAL A 323 -1.96 3.26 -15.01
N PRO A 324 -2.47 2.00 -14.94
CA PRO A 324 -3.89 1.72 -14.74
C PRO A 324 -4.50 2.40 -13.51
N HIS A 325 -5.67 3.02 -13.67
CA HIS A 325 -6.35 3.73 -12.57
C HIS A 325 -6.70 2.78 -11.42
N MET A 326 -6.19 2.99 -10.21
CA MET A 326 -6.40 2.05 -9.09
C MET A 326 -7.73 2.24 -8.36
N VAL A 327 -8.33 3.44 -8.46
CA VAL A 327 -9.67 3.73 -7.95
C VAL A 327 -10.61 4.06 -9.12
N LEU A 328 -11.49 3.13 -9.45
CA LEU A 328 -12.52 3.31 -10.46
C LEU A 328 -13.63 4.24 -9.93
N ASN A 329 -14.20 5.05 -10.82
CA ASN A 329 -15.24 6.03 -10.50
C ASN A 329 -14.89 7.01 -9.36
N LYS A 330 -13.58 7.30 -9.15
CA LYS A 330 -13.03 8.07 -8.02
C LYS A 330 -13.76 9.39 -7.69
N LYS A 331 -14.29 10.10 -8.70
CA LYS A 331 -15.08 11.34 -8.52
C LYS A 331 -16.42 11.13 -7.78
N THR A 332 -16.82 9.87 -7.52
CA THR A 332 -18.00 9.50 -6.70
C THR A 332 -17.64 9.07 -5.26
N LEU A 333 -16.37 9.19 -4.86
CA LEU A 333 -16.01 9.11 -3.43
C LEU A 333 -16.66 10.26 -2.66
N ARG A 334 -17.10 9.96 -1.44
CA ARG A 334 -17.64 10.95 -0.48
C ARG A 334 -16.91 10.88 0.84
N THR A 335 -17.01 11.94 1.63
CA THR A 335 -16.65 11.92 3.04
C THR A 335 -17.75 11.23 3.87
N VAL A 336 -17.38 10.66 5.02
CA VAL A 336 -18.32 10.01 5.95
C VAL A 336 -18.03 10.47 7.38
N ALA A 337 -19.06 10.91 8.11
CA ALA A 337 -18.88 11.41 9.47
C ALA A 337 -18.36 10.32 10.42
N GLY A 338 -17.22 10.57 11.05
CA GLY A 338 -16.50 9.61 11.90
C GLY A 338 -15.45 8.76 11.16
N VAL A 339 -15.21 9.00 9.87
CA VAL A 339 -14.15 8.35 9.08
C VAL A 339 -13.28 9.40 8.38
N ASP A 340 -11.98 9.30 8.62
CA ASP A 340 -10.97 10.13 7.98
C ASP A 340 -10.46 9.39 6.72
N LEU A 341 -11.08 9.66 5.57
CA LEU A 341 -10.60 9.14 4.29
C LEU A 341 -9.27 9.82 3.93
N VAL A 342 -8.22 9.00 3.80
CA VAL A 342 -6.88 9.41 3.39
C VAL A 342 -6.55 8.71 2.08
N LEU A 343 -6.07 9.46 1.09
CA LEU A 343 -5.50 8.88 -0.13
C LEU A 343 -3.97 9.02 -0.08
N ASP A 344 -3.26 7.92 -0.29
CA ASP A 344 -1.80 7.86 -0.28
C ASP A 344 -1.20 7.80 -1.68
N ALA A 345 -0.11 8.52 -1.92
CA ALA A 345 0.66 8.48 -3.16
C ALA A 345 1.74 7.39 -3.08
N ASP A 346 1.35 6.16 -3.38
CA ASP A 346 2.14 4.92 -3.21
C ASP A 346 3.04 4.61 -4.42
N GLY A 347 3.59 5.64 -5.08
CA GLY A 347 4.44 5.49 -6.26
C GLY A 347 5.90 5.79 -5.92
N PHE A 348 6.79 4.81 -6.06
CA PHE A 348 8.23 5.04 -5.92
C PHE A 348 8.83 5.71 -7.17
N GLY A 349 9.89 6.50 -7.01
CA GLY A 349 10.57 7.14 -8.14
C GLY A 349 11.46 8.32 -7.76
N GLY A 350 11.78 9.17 -8.75
CA GLY A 350 12.47 10.44 -8.51
C GLY A 350 11.54 11.52 -7.96
N PRO A 351 12.08 12.62 -7.38
CA PRO A 351 11.26 13.65 -6.73
C PRO A 351 10.28 14.35 -7.68
N ASP A 352 10.72 14.70 -8.90
CA ASP A 352 9.91 15.43 -9.89
C ASP A 352 8.60 14.69 -10.26
N PRO A 353 8.63 13.43 -10.77
CA PRO A 353 7.40 12.69 -11.07
C PRO A 353 6.58 12.40 -9.81
N LYS A 354 7.20 12.11 -8.65
CA LYS A 354 6.47 11.88 -7.39
C LYS A 354 5.65 13.11 -6.98
N VAL A 355 6.22 14.31 -7.07
CA VAL A 355 5.51 15.57 -6.73
C VAL A 355 4.46 15.93 -7.79
N ALA A 356 4.76 15.77 -9.08
CA ALA A 356 3.78 15.99 -10.14
C ALA A 356 2.56 15.07 -9.96
N LYS A 357 2.80 13.78 -9.74
CA LYS A 357 1.78 12.75 -9.55
C LYS A 357 0.97 12.96 -8.27
N TYR A 358 1.61 13.20 -7.12
CA TYR A 358 0.94 13.58 -5.86
C TYR A 358 -0.01 14.76 -6.06
N ASN A 359 0.46 15.83 -6.72
CA ASN A 359 -0.31 17.05 -6.92
C ASN A 359 -1.56 16.87 -7.79
N LEU A 360 -1.52 15.95 -8.76
CA LEU A 360 -2.67 15.61 -9.62
C LEU A 360 -3.64 14.68 -8.90
N MET A 361 -3.13 13.54 -8.41
CA MET A 361 -3.93 12.49 -7.76
C MET A 361 -4.67 12.96 -6.50
N LEU A 362 -4.20 14.03 -5.86
CA LEU A 362 -4.70 14.56 -4.60
C LEU A 362 -5.22 16.01 -4.71
N ASN A 363 -5.43 16.51 -5.93
CA ASN A 363 -6.00 17.83 -6.18
C ASN A 363 -7.47 17.90 -5.69
N PRO A 364 -7.85 18.81 -4.77
CA PRO A 364 -9.23 18.97 -4.35
C PRO A 364 -10.15 19.58 -5.43
N GLU A 365 -9.61 20.14 -6.52
CA GLU A 365 -10.42 20.72 -7.62
C GLU A 365 -11.23 19.63 -8.39
N PRO A 366 -10.63 18.56 -8.94
CA PRO A 366 -11.37 17.42 -9.50
C PRO A 366 -11.92 16.46 -8.43
N TYR A 367 -11.39 16.52 -7.20
CA TYR A 367 -11.70 15.58 -6.11
C TYR A 367 -12.06 16.30 -4.79
N PRO A 368 -13.21 16.99 -4.70
CA PRO A 368 -13.57 17.85 -3.56
C PRO A 368 -13.76 17.13 -2.22
N PHE A 369 -13.77 15.79 -2.20
CA PHE A 369 -13.78 14.98 -0.99
C PHE A 369 -12.40 14.84 -0.31
N ILE A 370 -11.28 15.21 -0.98
CA ILE A 370 -9.93 15.00 -0.45
C ILE A 370 -9.58 16.05 0.63
N ARG A 371 -10.03 15.75 1.84
CA ARG A 371 -9.63 16.46 3.07
C ARG A 371 -8.18 16.15 3.45
N TYR A 372 -7.82 14.86 3.48
CA TYR A 372 -6.54 14.38 3.98
C TYR A 372 -5.70 13.67 2.92
N ARG A 373 -4.37 13.76 3.06
CA ARG A 373 -3.38 13.28 2.09
C ARG A 373 -2.26 12.52 2.77
N ALA A 374 -1.78 11.48 2.12
CA ALA A 374 -0.58 10.77 2.51
C ALA A 374 0.44 10.72 1.34
N ILE A 375 1.71 10.56 1.70
CA ILE A 375 2.77 10.28 0.73
C ILE A 375 3.71 9.21 1.29
N LYS A 376 3.97 8.18 0.49
CA LYS A 376 4.96 7.14 0.78
C LYS A 376 6.34 7.52 0.23
N LEU A 377 7.35 7.32 1.05
CA LEU A 377 8.77 7.51 0.72
C LEU A 377 9.47 6.16 0.87
N PHE A 378 10.10 5.70 -0.20
CA PHE A 378 10.72 4.38 -0.26
C PHE A 378 12.22 4.55 -0.05
N PHE A 379 12.71 4.12 1.12
CA PHE A 379 14.11 4.30 1.51
C PHE A 379 15.00 3.18 0.94
N PRO A 380 16.31 3.43 0.77
CA PRO A 380 17.24 2.40 0.31
C PRO A 380 17.23 1.17 1.23
N ASN A 381 16.67 0.07 0.71
CA ASN A 381 16.48 -1.19 1.43
C ASN A 381 17.40 -2.26 0.83
N ALA A 382 18.30 -2.84 1.64
CA ALA A 382 19.30 -3.80 1.19
C ALA A 382 18.67 -5.14 0.72
N GLN A 383 17.49 -5.48 1.23
CA GLN A 383 16.72 -6.66 0.85
C GLN A 383 15.84 -6.39 -0.38
N ALA A 384 15.55 -5.12 -0.70
CA ALA A 384 14.80 -4.69 -1.88
C ALA A 384 15.59 -3.67 -2.74
N PRO A 385 16.82 -3.98 -3.20
CA PRO A 385 17.79 -2.98 -3.70
C PRO A 385 17.39 -2.24 -4.99
N ASN A 386 16.29 -2.62 -5.63
CA ASN A 386 15.74 -1.93 -6.80
C ASN A 386 14.49 -1.08 -6.51
N HIS A 387 13.80 -1.30 -5.39
CA HIS A 387 12.51 -0.72 -5.03
C HIS A 387 12.70 0.41 -4.00
N TYR A 388 13.25 1.55 -4.45
CA TYR A 388 13.43 2.73 -3.61
C TYR A 388 13.43 4.04 -4.44
N ASP A 389 13.18 5.17 -3.79
CA ASP A 389 13.12 6.50 -4.43
C ASP A 389 14.51 6.98 -4.89
N LYS A 390 14.61 7.45 -6.14
CA LYS A 390 15.89 7.65 -6.85
C LYS A 390 15.98 9.02 -7.53
N PRO A 391 16.64 10.02 -6.90
CA PRO A 391 17.03 10.06 -5.49
C PRO A 391 15.81 10.13 -4.57
N LEU A 392 16.02 9.88 -3.27
CA LEU A 392 15.01 10.12 -2.24
C LEU A 392 14.62 11.61 -2.24
N MET A 393 13.35 11.91 -1.97
CA MET A 393 12.87 13.29 -1.91
C MET A 393 13.22 13.97 -0.58
N GLU A 394 13.87 15.13 -0.66
CA GLU A 394 14.21 15.96 0.49
C GLU A 394 13.00 16.39 1.32
N TRP A 395 13.14 16.40 2.65
CA TRP A 395 12.06 16.73 3.59
C TRP A 395 11.42 18.10 3.31
N ALA A 396 12.22 19.08 2.87
CA ALA A 396 11.69 20.39 2.50
C ALA A 396 10.77 20.31 1.26
N ALA A 397 11.03 19.41 0.30
CA ALA A 397 10.15 19.20 -0.84
C ALA A 397 8.88 18.40 -0.45
N VAL A 398 8.99 17.39 0.44
CA VAL A 398 7.86 16.62 0.99
C VAL A 398 6.76 17.53 1.57
N PHE A 399 7.15 18.58 2.29
CA PHE A 399 6.22 19.56 2.89
C PHE A 399 6.04 20.85 2.07
N GLY A 400 6.45 20.86 0.79
CA GLY A 400 6.28 21.99 -0.13
C GLY A 400 7.07 23.26 0.22
N ARG A 401 8.03 23.18 1.15
CA ARG A 401 8.92 24.28 1.57
C ARG A 401 10.01 24.56 0.54
N ALA A 402 10.55 23.52 -0.09
CA ALA A 402 11.41 23.58 -1.26
C ALA A 402 10.66 23.17 -2.54
N ALA A 403 11.26 23.45 -3.70
CA ALA A 403 10.95 22.76 -4.93
C ALA A 403 11.90 21.55 -5.11
N THR A 404 11.52 20.61 -5.95
CA THR A 404 12.38 19.52 -6.44
C THR A 404 13.37 20.03 -7.50
N PRO A 405 14.37 19.24 -7.94
CA PRO A 405 15.36 19.69 -8.92
C PRO A 405 14.76 20.19 -10.25
N GLY A 406 13.69 19.57 -10.74
CA GLY A 406 12.92 20.01 -11.91
C GLY A 406 11.91 21.13 -11.64
N GLY A 407 11.91 21.75 -10.45
CA GLY A 407 11.07 22.90 -10.11
C GLY A 407 9.67 22.59 -9.60
N TYR A 408 9.28 21.32 -9.47
CA TYR A 408 7.97 20.93 -8.94
C TYR A 408 7.88 21.18 -7.43
N ARG A 409 6.68 21.48 -6.91
CA ARG A 409 6.45 21.74 -5.49
C ARG A 409 5.14 21.11 -5.03
N ILE A 410 5.16 20.43 -3.88
CA ILE A 410 3.94 19.91 -3.23
C ILE A 410 3.00 21.09 -2.93
N LYS A 411 1.80 21.08 -3.52
CA LYS A 411 0.77 22.14 -3.35
C LYS A 411 0.09 22.07 -1.98
N TRP A 412 -0.17 20.85 -1.50
CA TRP A 412 -0.83 20.59 -0.21
C TRP A 412 0.03 19.62 0.60
N ALA A 413 0.60 20.09 1.71
CA ALA A 413 1.45 19.26 2.56
C ALA A 413 0.71 18.00 3.07
N PRO A 414 1.39 16.84 3.20
CA PRO A 414 0.77 15.60 3.64
C PRO A 414 0.39 15.64 5.13
N ASN A 415 -0.70 14.96 5.47
CA ASN A 415 -1.13 14.70 6.85
C ASN A 415 -0.44 13.46 7.43
N VAL A 416 -0.14 12.48 6.57
CA VAL A 416 0.61 11.26 6.91
C VAL A 416 1.83 11.15 5.99
N VAL A 417 3.01 10.90 6.54
CA VAL A 417 4.17 10.43 5.77
C VAL A 417 4.35 8.96 6.07
N VAL A 418 4.31 8.13 5.03
CA VAL A 418 4.57 6.69 5.12
C VAL A 418 6.01 6.43 4.70
N ILE A 419 6.74 5.59 5.44
CA ILE A 419 8.14 5.21 5.17
C ILE A 419 8.19 3.71 4.89
N ALA A 420 8.71 3.32 3.73
CA ALA A 420 8.85 1.94 3.28
C ALA A 420 10.33 1.56 3.07
#